data_AF-A0A949TET4-F1
#
_entry.id   AF-A0A949TET4-F1
#
_cell.length_a   1.000
_cell.length_b   1.000
_cell.length_c   1.000
_cell.angle_alpha   90.00
_cell.angle_beta   90.00
_cell.angle_gamma   90.00
#
_symmetry.space_group_name_H-M   'P 1'
#
loop_
_entity.id
_entity.type
_entity.pdbx_description
1 polymer ?
#
loop_
_entity_poly.entity_id
_entity_poly.type
_entity_poly.pdbx_seq_one_letter_code
_entity_poly.pdbx_strand_id
1 'polypeptide(L)'
;MGSLAKQSTSPSFSRQTLETLIDLIDNKLTSMEVVDRDDQRELTRLQATMGELERYLSDAPVVSEPGRRGRRPKSIAAATL
;
A
#
# COMPACT_ATOMS: atom_id res chain seq x y z
N MET A 1 17.74 5.91 -36.17
CA MET A 1 17.31 6.64 -34.95
C MET A 1 16.27 5.79 -34.22
N GLY A 2 16.71 4.81 -33.41
CA GLY A 2 15.82 3.93 -32.66
C GLY A 2 15.44 4.59 -31.34
N SER A 3 14.18 4.99 -31.19
CA SER A 3 13.63 5.50 -29.94
C SER A 3 13.40 4.33 -28.98
N LEU A 4 14.30 4.14 -28.01
CA LEU A 4 14.07 3.24 -26.88
C LEU A 4 13.03 3.90 -25.96
N ALA A 5 11.75 3.58 -26.18
CA ALA A 5 10.72 3.82 -25.19
C ALA A 5 11.13 3.09 -23.90
N LYS A 6 11.50 3.85 -22.86
CA LYS A 6 11.65 3.32 -21.51
C LYS A 6 10.32 2.68 -21.14
N GLN A 7 10.27 1.36 -21.08
CA GLN A 7 9.13 0.64 -20.52
C GLN A 7 9.03 1.04 -19.05
N SER A 8 8.10 1.94 -18.75
CA SER A 8 7.67 2.22 -17.39
C SER A 8 6.85 1.02 -16.94
N THR A 9 7.53 -0.03 -16.48
CA THR A 9 6.87 -1.12 -15.75
C THR A 9 6.34 -0.55 -14.45
N SER A 10 5.07 -0.15 -14.45
CA SER A 10 4.36 0.23 -13.24
C SER A 10 4.37 -0.97 -12.29
N PRO A 11 4.77 -0.79 -11.01
CA PRO A 11 4.78 -1.88 -10.07
C PRO A 11 3.35 -2.38 -9.82
N SER A 12 3.13 -3.69 -9.92
CA SER A 12 1.83 -4.31 -9.63
C SER A 12 1.77 -4.70 -8.14
N PHE A 13 1.02 -3.95 -7.35
CA PHE A 13 0.72 -4.28 -5.95
C PHE A 13 -0.69 -4.84 -5.80
N SER A 14 -0.94 -5.60 -4.72
CA SER A 14 -2.31 -5.99 -4.39
C SER A 14 -3.12 -4.79 -3.92
N ARG A 15 -4.43 -4.78 -4.18
CA ARG A 15 -5.34 -3.72 -3.72
C ARG A 15 -5.23 -3.47 -2.21
N GLN A 16 -5.22 -4.55 -1.42
CA GLN A 16 -5.09 -4.48 0.04
C GLN A 16 -3.76 -3.84 0.47
N THR A 17 -2.67 -4.12 -0.26
CA THR A 17 -1.37 -3.48 0.00
C THR A 17 -1.44 -1.98 -0.24
N LEU A 18 -2.07 -1.54 -1.33
CA LEU A 18 -2.22 -0.12 -1.65
C LEU A 18 -3.07 0.60 -0.61
N GLU A 19 -4.22 0.02 -0.22
CA GLU A 19 -5.09 0.54 0.85
C GLU A 19 -4.30 0.69 2.16
N THR A 20 -3.54 -0.35 2.56
CA THR A 20 -2.71 -0.31 3.76
C THR A 20 -1.64 0.79 3.69
N LEU A 21 -0.98 0.97 2.55
CA LEU A 21 0.06 2.00 2.39
C LEU A 21 -0.53 3.41 2.44
N ILE A 22 -1.71 3.61 1.86
CA ILE A 22 -2.44 4.89 1.91
C ILE A 22 -2.80 5.20 3.37
N ASP A 23 -3.39 4.25 4.09
CA ASP A 23 -3.76 4.43 5.51
C ASP A 23 -2.54 4.79 6.38
N LEU A 24 -1.38 4.17 6.13
CA LEU A 24 -0.15 4.47 6.87
C LEU A 24 0.36 5.89 6.59
N ILE A 25 0.30 6.34 5.34
CA ILE A 25 0.71 7.70 4.96
C ILE A 25 -0.27 8.72 5.54
N ASP A 26 -1.58 8.47 5.47
CA ASP A 26 -2.61 9.36 6.02
C ASP A 26 -2.46 9.52 7.54
N ASN A 27 -2.23 8.42 8.26
CA ASN A 27 -1.94 8.45 9.70
C ASN A 27 -0.66 9.25 10.02
N LYS A 28 0.39 9.08 9.21
CA LYS A 28 1.64 9.86 9.38
C LYS A 28 1.38 11.34 9.13
N LEU A 29 0.70 11.71 8.05
CA LEU A 29 0.38 13.11 7.71
C LEU A 29 -0.48 13.77 8.78
N THR A 30 -1.47 13.06 9.33
CA THR A 30 -2.37 13.57 10.38
C THR A 30 -1.63 13.95 11.67
N SER A 31 -0.54 13.24 11.98
CA SER A 31 0.24 13.45 13.21
C SER A 31 1.55 14.23 12.98
N MET A 32 1.82 14.66 11.74
CA MET A 32 3.08 15.31 11.38
C MET A 32 3.03 16.80 11.69
N GLU A 33 4.02 17.27 12.43
CA GLU A 33 4.27 18.70 12.65
C GLU A 33 5.37 19.17 11.69
N VAL A 34 5.16 20.31 11.04
CA VAL A 34 6.17 20.93 10.19
C VAL A 34 6.91 21.99 11.00
N VAL A 35 8.12 21.65 11.45
CA VAL A 35 8.94 22.53 12.27
C VAL A 35 10.02 23.20 11.43
N ASP A 36 10.57 22.47 10.46
CA ASP A 36 11.64 22.97 9.62
C ASP A 36 11.48 22.65 8.12
N ARG A 37 12.54 22.92 7.36
CA ARG A 37 12.57 22.73 5.91
C ARG A 37 12.61 21.25 5.52
N ASP A 38 13.17 20.40 6.36
CA ASP A 38 13.24 18.97 6.08
C ASP A 38 11.89 18.31 6.31
N ASP A 39 11.15 18.73 7.35
CA ASP A 39 9.74 18.34 7.53
C ASP A 39 8.89 18.76 6.32
N GLN A 40 9.07 19.99 5.83
CA GLN A 40 8.35 20.47 4.65
C GLN A 40 8.65 19.64 3.40
N ARG A 41 9.92 19.22 3.22
CA ARG A 41 10.33 18.34 2.11
C ARG A 41 9.69 16.96 2.25
N GLU A 42 9.67 16.42 3.46
CA GLU A 42 9.07 15.12 3.75
C GLU A 42 7.54 15.15 3.53
N LEU A 43 6.85 16.20 4.00
CA LEU A 43 5.43 16.41 3.74
C LEU A 43 5.14 16.42 2.23
N THR A 44 5.94 17.15 1.46
CA THR A 44 5.80 17.20 0.00
C THR A 44 5.97 15.83 -0.65
N ARG A 45 6.94 15.03 -0.18
CA ARG A 45 7.17 13.67 -0.67
C ARG A 45 6.02 12.72 -0.33
N LEU A 46 5.51 12.78 0.90
CA LEU A 46 4.40 11.95 1.35
C LEU A 46 3.12 12.26 0.56
N GLN A 47 2.81 13.53 0.34
CA GLN A 47 1.65 13.95 -0.48
C GLN A 47 1.78 13.48 -1.93
N ALA A 48 2.97 13.59 -2.53
CA ALA A 48 3.21 13.08 -3.88
C ALA A 48 3.03 11.56 -3.94
N THR A 49 3.57 10.84 -2.94
CA THR A 49 3.46 9.38 -2.84
C THR A 49 2.01 8.95 -2.68
N MET A 50 1.22 9.64 -1.87
CA MET A 50 -0.21 9.38 -1.69
C MET A 50 -0.96 9.49 -3.02
N GLY A 51 -0.72 10.56 -3.78
CA GLY A 51 -1.32 10.73 -5.11
C GLY A 51 -0.90 9.65 -6.12
N GLU A 52 0.33 9.13 -6.04
CA GLU A 52 0.75 7.99 -6.86
C GLU A 52 0.03 6.69 -6.45
N LEU A 53 -0.10 6.42 -5.15
CA LEU A 53 -0.78 5.24 -4.64
C LEU A 53 -2.28 5.24 -4.96
N GLU A 54 -2.95 6.38 -4.85
CA GLU A 54 -4.36 6.53 -5.23
C GLU A 54 -4.59 6.25 -6.72
N ARG A 55 -3.65 6.68 -7.58
CA ARG A 55 -3.68 6.35 -9.01
C ARG A 55 -3.53 4.85 -9.22
N TYR A 56 -2.55 4.22 -8.58
CA TYR A 56 -2.39 2.76 -8.67
C TYR A 56 -3.60 2.00 -8.12
N LEU A 57 -4.25 2.50 -7.07
CA LEU A 57 -5.45 1.89 -6.50
C LEU A 57 -6.64 2.00 -7.46
N SER A 58 -6.75 3.11 -8.17
CA SER A 58 -7.78 3.33 -9.20
C SER A 58 -7.58 2.43 -10.42
N ASP A 59 -6.31 2.19 -10.79
CA ASP A 59 -5.93 1.32 -11.90
C ASP A 59 -5.86 -0.17 -11.51
N ALA A 60 -5.88 -0.49 -10.21
CA ALA A 60 -5.78 -1.86 -9.73
C ALA A 60 -7.02 -2.66 -10.14
N PRO A 61 -6.88 -3.77 -10.88
CA PRO A 61 -8.03 -4.60 -11.23
C PRO A 61 -8.69 -5.11 -9.94
N VAL A 62 -10.01 -5.01 -9.88
CA VAL A 62 -10.83 -5.62 -8.81
C VAL A 62 -10.76 -7.13 -9.01
N VAL A 63 -9.66 -7.74 -8.60
CA VAL A 63 -9.59 -9.19 -8.47
C VAL A 63 -10.48 -9.53 -7.29
N SER A 64 -11.68 -10.04 -7.57
CA SER A 64 -12.47 -10.73 -6.55
C SER A 64 -11.60 -11.86 -6.00
N GLU A 65 -10.92 -11.64 -4.87
CA GLU A 65 -10.18 -12.70 -4.21
C GLU A 65 -11.17 -13.84 -3.95
N PRO A 66 -10.91 -15.08 -4.42
CA PRO A 66 -11.69 -16.21 -3.98
C PRO A 66 -11.49 -16.30 -2.47
N GLY A 67 -12.59 -16.11 -1.73
CA GLY A 67 -12.57 -16.00 -0.28
C GLY A 67 -11.66 -17.05 0.32
N ARG A 68 -10.72 -16.61 1.15
CA ARG A 68 -9.72 -17.45 1.84
C ARG A 68 -10.41 -18.37 2.84
N ARG A 69 -11.17 -19.34 2.32
CA ARG A 69 -11.69 -20.51 3.04
C ARG A 69 -10.51 -21.42 3.30
N GLY A 70 -9.80 -21.22 4.41
CA GLY A 70 -8.85 -22.22 4.86
C GLY A 70 -7.73 -21.74 5.75
N ARG A 71 -8.05 -21.26 6.96
CA ARG A 71 -7.20 -21.57 8.12
C ARG A 71 -7.97 -21.40 9.43
N ARG A 72 -8.97 -22.26 9.67
CA ARG A 72 -9.32 -22.58 11.07
C ARG A 72 -8.18 -23.48 11.58
N PRO A 73 -7.43 -23.09 12.63
CA PRO A 73 -6.52 -24.02 13.27
C PRO A 73 -7.32 -25.24 13.72
N LYS A 74 -6.90 -26.43 13.30
CA LYS A 74 -7.40 -27.69 13.85
C LYS A 74 -7.20 -27.60 15.36
N SER A 75 -8.29 -27.74 16.10
CA SER A 75 -8.32 -27.94 17.55
C SER A 75 -7.09 -28.71 18.03
N ILE A 76 -6.33 -28.12 18.93
CA ILE A 76 -5.38 -28.88 19.76
C ILE A 76 -6.27 -29.65 20.74
N ALA A 77 -6.69 -30.84 20.33
CA ALA A 77 -7.23 -31.83 21.23
C ALA A 77 -6.06 -32.50 21.97
N ALA A 78 -6.30 -32.78 23.25
CA ALA A 78 -5.49 -33.56 24.19
C ALA A 78 -4.35 -32.85 24.92
N ALA A 79 -4.64 -32.42 26.15
CA ALA A 79 -3.79 -32.76 27.28
C ALA A 79 -4.70 -33.06 28.49
N THR A 80 -4.94 -34.35 28.68
CA THR A 80 -5.27 -34.98 29.96
C THR A 80 -4.26 -34.53 31.01
N LEU A 81 -4.74 -34.05 32.16
CA LEU A 81 -4.26 -34.34 33.52
C LEU A 81 -5.24 -33.74 34.53
#